data_AF-M2ZJE7-F1
#
_entry.id   AF-M2ZJE7-F1
#
_cell.length_a   1.000
_cell.length_b   1.000
_cell.length_c   1.000
_cell.angle_alpha   90.00
_cell.angle_beta   90.00
_cell.angle_gamma   90.00
#
_symmetry.space_group_name_H-M   'P 1'
#
loop_
_entity.id
_entity.type
_entity.pdbx_description
1 polymer ?
#
loop_
_entity_poly.entity_id
_entity_poly.type
_entity_poly.pdbx_seq_one_letter_code
_entity_poly.pdbx_strand_id
1 'polypeptide(L)'
;MCQLCGIKNGLARWPKAVEATKPSLELLVENAHEEHETWKKAKASAPSESLLEVCRLLLTMIETIEEEREKWWTSPEKRAQRQRFELEDSKKFTELHKINNAITGDVEAMRTRLGSYARWTLDMRGGLEGL
;
A
#
# COMPACT_ATOMS: atom_id res chain seq x y z
N MET A 1 15.00 7.49 -8.05
CA MET A 1 13.75 6.72 -7.83
C MET A 1 12.66 7.72 -7.47
N CYS A 2 11.56 7.80 -8.22
CA CYS A 2 10.51 8.78 -7.93
C CYS A 2 9.73 8.39 -6.66
N GLN A 3 9.00 9.33 -6.05
CA GLN A 3 8.25 9.09 -4.80
C GLN A 3 7.24 7.94 -4.93
N LEU A 4 6.60 7.79 -6.10
CA LEU A 4 5.67 6.70 -6.42
C LEU A 4 6.36 5.33 -6.41
N CYS A 5 7.55 5.20 -7.03
CA CYS A 5 8.31 3.95 -7.01
C CYS A 5 8.71 3.53 -5.59
N GLY A 6 8.74 4.47 -4.64
CA GLY A 6 8.96 4.15 -3.23
C GLY A 6 7.82 3.36 -2.60
N ILE A 7 6.61 3.34 -3.17
CA ILE A 7 5.44 2.66 -2.58
C ILE A 7 5.66 1.15 -2.47
N LYS A 8 6.38 0.53 -3.40
CA LYS A 8 6.71 -0.90 -3.33
C LYS A 8 7.86 -1.28 -2.38
N ASN A 9 8.43 -0.31 -1.64
CA ASN A 9 9.47 -0.61 -0.65
C ASN A 9 8.84 -1.09 0.67
N GLY A 10 9.12 -2.33 1.07
CA GLY A 10 8.61 -2.94 2.32
C GLY A 10 7.96 -4.31 2.14
N LEU A 11 7.63 -4.69 0.89
CA LEU A 11 6.85 -5.89 0.52
C LEU A 11 7.52 -7.25 0.81
N ALA A 12 8.56 -7.33 1.64
CA ALA A 12 9.39 -8.54 1.77
C ALA A 12 8.72 -9.70 2.51
N ARG A 13 7.75 -9.45 3.40
CA ARG A 13 7.12 -10.51 4.22
C ARG A 13 5.66 -10.21 4.52
N TRP A 14 4.78 -10.59 3.60
CA TRP A 14 3.35 -10.46 3.79
C TRP A 14 2.70 -11.85 3.93
N PRO A 15 1.55 -11.98 4.60
CA PRO A 15 0.76 -13.20 4.61
C PRO A 15 0.27 -13.51 3.20
N LYS A 16 0.19 -14.80 2.83
CA LYS A 16 -0.24 -15.24 1.49
C LYS A 16 -1.53 -14.58 0.99
N ALA A 17 -2.50 -14.36 1.90
CA ALA A 17 -3.77 -13.70 1.58
C ALA A 17 -3.55 -12.27 1.03
N VAL A 18 -2.59 -11.53 1.62
CA VAL A 18 -2.22 -10.17 1.20
C VAL A 18 -1.19 -10.22 0.06
N GLU A 19 -0.34 -11.24 -0.04
CA GLU A 19 0.64 -11.35 -1.13
C GLU A 19 0.01 -11.42 -2.52
N ALA A 20 -1.21 -11.92 -2.62
CA ALA A 20 -1.95 -11.99 -3.88
C ALA A 20 -2.18 -10.61 -4.52
N THR A 21 -2.17 -9.52 -3.74
CA THR A 21 -2.39 -8.15 -4.24
C THR A 21 -1.10 -7.45 -4.70
N LYS A 22 0.08 -8.00 -4.36
CA LYS A 22 1.38 -7.39 -4.70
C LYS A 22 1.57 -7.14 -6.20
N PRO A 23 1.29 -8.09 -7.11
CA PRO A 23 1.49 -7.85 -8.54
C PRO A 23 0.63 -6.69 -9.06
N SER A 24 -0.61 -6.59 -8.57
CA SER A 24 -1.52 -5.49 -8.94
C SER A 24 -1.03 -4.14 -8.40
N LEU A 25 -0.52 -4.10 -7.16
CA LEU A 25 0.10 -2.91 -6.59
C LEU A 25 1.33 -2.46 -7.42
N GLU A 26 2.21 -3.40 -7.76
CA GLU A 26 3.43 -3.10 -8.53
C GLU A 26 3.09 -2.56 -9.92
N LEU A 27 2.11 -3.16 -10.61
CA LEU A 27 1.63 -2.68 -11.90
C LEU A 27 1.05 -1.25 -11.80
N LEU A 28 0.25 -0.96 -10.76
CA LEU A 28 -0.29 0.39 -10.58
C LEU A 28 0.80 1.42 -10.30
N VAL A 29 1.84 1.05 -9.54
CA VAL A 29 3.01 1.92 -9.30
C VAL A 29 3.78 2.19 -10.60
N GLU A 30 3.93 1.19 -11.47
CA GLU A 30 4.58 1.33 -12.77
C GLU A 30 3.77 2.23 -13.70
N ASN A 31 2.45 2.00 -13.81
CA ASN A 31 1.56 2.87 -14.58
C ASN A 31 1.59 4.31 -14.07
N ALA A 32 1.56 4.52 -12.76
CA ALA A 32 1.63 5.86 -12.17
C ALA A 32 2.95 6.56 -12.51
N HIS A 33 4.05 5.81 -12.54
CA HIS A 33 5.36 6.34 -12.92
C HIS A 33 5.40 6.75 -14.40
N GLU A 34 4.86 5.92 -15.30
CA GLU A 34 4.80 6.22 -16.73
C GLU A 34 3.95 7.47 -17.03
N GLU A 35 2.78 7.57 -16.38
CA GLU A 35 1.90 8.73 -16.47
C GLU A 35 2.57 9.99 -15.92
N HIS A 36 3.27 9.88 -14.78
CA HIS A 36 4.05 10.99 -14.22
C HIS A 36 5.13 11.48 -15.18
N GLU A 37 5.92 10.57 -15.75
CA GLU A 37 6.98 10.93 -16.69
C GLU A 37 6.42 11.53 -17.98
N THR A 38 5.28 11.04 -18.46
CA THR A 38 4.58 11.59 -19.63
C THR A 38 4.10 13.02 -19.36
N TRP A 39 3.41 13.24 -18.25
CA TRP A 39 2.97 14.56 -17.81
C TRP A 39 4.14 15.54 -17.66
N LYS A 40 5.20 15.10 -16.98
CA LYS A 40 6.41 15.91 -16.74
C LYS A 40 7.13 16.29 -18.03
N LYS A 41 7.26 15.35 -18.98
CA LYS A 41 7.86 15.62 -20.31
C LYS A 41 7.03 16.60 -21.13
N ALA A 42 5.71 16.54 -21.02
CA ALA A 42 4.80 17.48 -21.67
C ALA A 42 4.89 18.90 -21.09
N LYS A 43 5.51 19.08 -19.90
CA LYS A 43 5.59 20.36 -19.17
C LYS A 43 4.22 21.02 -18.98
N ALA A 44 3.18 20.19 -18.84
CA ALA A 44 1.84 20.67 -18.62
C ALA A 44 1.72 21.35 -17.25
N SER A 45 0.91 22.40 -17.17
CA SER A 45 0.69 23.16 -15.93
C SER A 45 -0.12 22.39 -14.89
N ALA A 46 -0.89 21.38 -15.30
CA ALA A 46 -1.71 20.55 -14.44
C ALA A 46 -1.50 19.06 -14.74
N PRO A 47 -1.61 18.16 -13.73
CA PRO A 47 -1.59 16.71 -13.93
C PRO A 47 -2.64 16.24 -14.96
N SER A 48 -2.34 15.17 -15.70
CA SER A 48 -3.34 14.53 -16.58
C SER A 48 -4.41 13.82 -15.75
N GLU A 49 -5.65 13.76 -16.26
CA GLU A 49 -6.72 12.99 -15.60
C GLU A 49 -6.33 11.51 -15.45
N SER A 50 -5.63 10.94 -16.44
CA SER A 50 -5.10 9.57 -16.38
C SER A 50 -4.16 9.38 -15.18
N LEU A 51 -3.22 10.31 -14.94
CA LEU A 51 -2.33 10.26 -13.78
C LEU A 51 -3.12 10.33 -12.47
N LEU A 52 -4.14 11.18 -12.40
CA LEU A 52 -5.00 11.30 -11.23
C LEU A 52 -5.79 10.01 -10.98
N GLU A 53 -6.37 9.42 -12.02
CA GLU A 53 -7.10 8.15 -11.96
C GLU A 53 -6.21 7.00 -11.49
N VAL A 54 -4.99 6.87 -12.03
CA VAL A 54 -4.05 5.85 -11.56
C VAL A 54 -3.66 6.07 -10.09
N CYS A 55 -3.51 7.32 -9.65
CA CYS A 55 -3.26 7.61 -8.23
C CYS A 55 -4.46 7.24 -7.33
N ARG A 56 -5.71 7.46 -7.79
CA ARG A 56 -6.92 7.02 -7.08
C ARG A 56 -6.98 5.49 -6.98
N LEU A 57 -6.73 4.78 -8.09
CA LEU A 57 -6.66 3.31 -8.10
C LEU A 57 -5.57 2.78 -7.16
N LEU A 58 -4.43 3.46 -7.10
CA LEU A 58 -3.34 3.10 -6.20
C LEU A 58 -3.74 3.27 -4.73
N LEU A 59 -4.49 4.33 -4.39
CA LEU A 59 -5.07 4.51 -3.06
C LEU A 59 -6.04 3.38 -2.70
N THR A 60 -6.98 3.07 -3.60
CA THR A 60 -7.94 1.96 -3.41
C THR A 60 -7.23 0.61 -3.24
N MET A 61 -6.14 0.37 -3.97
CA MET A 61 -5.34 -0.85 -3.81
C MET A 61 -4.67 -0.92 -2.42
N ILE A 62 -4.13 0.20 -1.93
CA ILE A 62 -3.55 0.28 -0.58
C ILE A 62 -4.61 0.03 0.50
N GLU A 63 -5.83 0.54 0.30
CA GLU A 63 -6.96 0.27 1.20
C GLU A 63 -7.41 -1.20 1.14
N THR A 64 -7.46 -1.78 -0.05
CA THR A 64 -7.75 -3.21 -0.23
C THR A 64 -6.73 -4.09 0.49
N ILE A 65 -5.44 -3.74 0.45
CA ILE A 65 -4.39 -4.44 1.19
C ILE A 65 -4.66 -4.42 2.71
N GLU A 66 -5.06 -3.27 3.24
CA GLU A 66 -5.41 -3.10 4.65
C GLU A 66 -6.64 -3.95 5.04
N GLU A 67 -7.67 -3.96 4.19
CA GLU A 67 -8.86 -4.78 4.39
C GLU A 67 -8.53 -6.28 4.36
N GLU A 68 -7.74 -6.75 3.40
CA GLU A 68 -7.33 -8.15 3.30
C GLU A 68 -6.46 -8.55 4.50
N ARG A 69 -5.59 -7.66 4.97
CA ARG A 69 -4.85 -7.88 6.21
C ARG A 69 -5.80 -8.00 7.40
N GLU A 70 -6.81 -7.13 7.54
CA GLU A 70 -7.78 -7.21 8.64
C GLU A 70 -8.59 -8.51 8.60
N LYS A 71 -9.09 -8.90 7.43
CA LYS A 71 -9.81 -10.16 7.22
C LYS A 71 -8.94 -11.35 7.62
N TRP A 72 -7.67 -11.35 7.19
CA TRP A 72 -6.70 -12.39 7.58
C TRP A 72 -6.46 -12.41 9.09
N TRP A 73 -6.27 -11.25 9.73
CA TRP A 73 -5.95 -11.17 11.15
C TRP A 73 -7.15 -11.54 12.04
N THR A 74 -8.36 -11.17 11.65
CA THR A 74 -9.58 -11.43 12.43
C THR A 74 -10.25 -12.76 12.12
N SER A 75 -9.76 -13.49 11.11
CA SER A 75 -10.29 -14.79 10.70
C SER A 75 -10.35 -15.80 11.87
N PRO A 76 -11.38 -16.67 11.93
CA PRO A 76 -11.48 -17.71 12.95
C PRO A 76 -10.25 -18.62 13.00
N GLU A 77 -9.73 -19.01 11.84
CA GLU A 77 -8.55 -19.87 11.69
C GLU A 77 -7.32 -19.18 12.27
N LYS A 78 -7.15 -17.88 11.97
CA LYS A 78 -6.00 -17.13 12.46
C LYS A 78 -6.10 -16.86 13.97
N ARG A 79 -7.29 -16.58 14.48
CA ARG A 79 -7.55 -16.45 15.92
C ARG A 79 -7.22 -17.74 16.66
N ALA A 80 -7.69 -18.89 16.17
CA ALA A 80 -7.37 -20.19 16.74
C ALA A 80 -5.87 -20.52 16.67
N GLN A 81 -5.19 -20.13 15.58
CA GLN A 81 -3.74 -20.28 15.48
C GLN A 81 -3.00 -19.43 16.53
N ARG A 82 -3.43 -18.18 16.75
CA ARG A 82 -2.82 -17.31 17.78
C ARG A 82 -3.00 -17.88 19.18
N GLN A 83 -4.20 -18.32 19.53
CA GLN A 83 -4.48 -18.93 20.84
C GLN A 83 -3.61 -20.17 21.09
N ARG A 84 -3.44 -21.04 20.08
CA ARG A 84 -2.53 -22.19 20.19
C ARG A 84 -1.09 -21.76 20.41
N PHE A 85 -0.58 -20.80 19.62
CA PHE A 85 0.81 -20.34 19.78
C PHE A 85 1.04 -19.60 21.09
N GLU A 86 0.05 -18.87 21.61
CA GLU A 86 0.15 -18.21 22.91
C GLU A 86 0.37 -19.23 24.05
N LEU A 87 -0.27 -20.40 23.97
CA LEU A 87 -0.16 -21.48 24.97
C LEU A 87 1.07 -22.37 24.76
N GLU A 88 1.44 -22.65 23.52
CA GLU A 88 2.40 -23.70 23.17
C GLU A 88 3.77 -23.17 22.67
N ASP A 89 3.82 -21.99 22.06
CA ASP A 89 5.01 -21.46 21.36
C ASP A 89 5.01 -19.92 21.28
N SER A 90 5.44 -19.29 22.38
CA SER A 90 5.48 -17.82 22.52
C SER A 90 6.36 -17.12 21.47
N LYS A 91 7.35 -17.82 20.92
CA LYS A 91 8.20 -17.31 19.83
C LYS A 91 7.38 -17.17 18.55
N LYS A 92 6.66 -18.22 18.14
CA LYS A 92 5.77 -18.15 16.96
C LYS A 92 4.64 -17.14 17.15
N PHE A 93 4.10 -17.01 18.37
CA PHE A 93 3.12 -15.98 18.69
C PHE A 93 3.69 -14.57 18.43
N THR A 94 4.88 -14.30 18.96
CA THR A 94 5.59 -13.02 18.76
C THR A 94 5.89 -12.77 17.28
N GLU A 95 6.33 -13.78 16.53
CA GLU A 95 6.59 -13.67 15.10
C GLU A 95 5.33 -13.32 14.29
N LEU A 96 4.17 -13.90 14.63
CA LEU A 96 2.90 -13.54 13.99
C LEU A 96 2.52 -12.08 14.21
N HIS A 97 2.68 -11.57 15.43
CA HIS A 97 2.43 -10.16 15.73
C HIS A 97 3.39 -9.24 14.99
N LYS A 98 4.68 -9.61 14.90
CA LYS A 98 5.67 -8.86 14.11
C LYS A 98 5.28 -8.76 12.64
N ILE A 99 4.80 -9.86 12.05
CA ILE A 99 4.32 -9.86 10.65
C ILE A 99 3.12 -8.92 10.51
N ASN A 100 2.12 -9.02 11.38
CA ASN A 100 0.94 -8.15 11.33
C ASN A 100 1.31 -6.66 11.42
N ASN A 101 2.13 -6.30 12.41
CA ASN A 101 2.54 -4.93 12.65
C ASN A 101 3.41 -4.37 11.51
N ALA A 102 4.23 -5.22 10.88
CA ALA A 102 5.03 -4.83 9.73
C ALA A 102 4.14 -4.43 8.55
N ILE A 103 3.09 -5.20 8.25
CA ILE A 103 2.15 -4.86 7.16
C ILE A 103 1.41 -3.56 7.47
N THR A 104 0.93 -3.38 8.71
CA THR A 104 0.28 -2.13 9.12
C THR A 104 1.22 -0.93 8.90
N GLY A 105 2.48 -1.04 9.30
CA GLY A 105 3.49 -0.01 9.07
C GLY A 105 3.78 0.23 7.59
N ASP A 106 3.84 -0.82 6.76
CA ASP A 106 3.99 -0.71 5.31
C ASP A 106 2.81 0.05 4.69
N VAL A 107 1.57 -0.30 5.05
CA VAL A 107 0.35 0.37 4.57
C VAL A 107 0.35 1.85 4.91
N GLU A 108 0.66 2.21 6.16
CA GLU A 108 0.77 3.60 6.59
C GLU A 108 1.87 4.36 5.82
N ALA A 109 3.01 3.72 5.59
CA ALA A 109 4.10 4.30 4.81
C ALA A 109 3.69 4.50 3.34
N MET A 110 2.97 3.56 2.74
CA MET A 110 2.42 3.68 1.38
C MET A 110 1.44 4.85 1.27
N ARG A 111 0.47 4.95 2.20
CA ARG A 111 -0.48 6.08 2.27
C ARG A 111 0.25 7.41 2.41
N THR A 112 1.22 7.48 3.32
CA THR A 112 2.01 8.70 3.56
C THR A 112 2.79 9.12 2.32
N ARG A 113 3.40 8.17 1.60
CA ARG A 113 4.14 8.44 0.36
C ARG A 113 3.22 8.94 -0.74
N LEU A 114 2.08 8.29 -0.95
CA LEU A 114 1.10 8.70 -1.95
C LEU A 114 0.49 10.07 -1.64
N GLY A 115 0.12 10.33 -0.38
CA GLY A 115 -0.38 11.63 0.07
C GLY A 115 0.66 12.73 -0.06
N SER A 116 1.93 12.44 0.27
CA SER A 116 3.04 13.38 0.07
C SER A 116 3.27 13.67 -1.41
N TYR A 117 3.17 12.67 -2.28
CA TYR A 117 3.27 12.84 -3.73
C TYR A 117 2.13 13.74 -4.25
N ALA A 118 0.88 13.46 -3.89
CA ALA A 118 -0.26 14.27 -4.30
C ALA A 118 -0.12 15.73 -3.84
N ARG A 119 0.25 15.95 -2.57
CA ARG A 119 0.40 17.30 -2.02
C ARG A 119 1.54 18.08 -2.64
N TRP A 120 2.74 17.48 -2.72
CA TRP A 120 3.97 18.22 -3.04
C TRP A 120 4.39 18.13 -4.50
N THR A 121 3.96 17.10 -5.22
CA THR A 121 4.28 16.92 -6.65
C THR A 121 3.12 17.33 -7.54
N LEU A 122 1.87 17.04 -7.15
CA LEU A 122 0.69 17.38 -7.94
C LEU A 122 0.01 18.70 -7.49
N ASP A 123 0.54 19.39 -6.47
CA ASP A 123 -0.03 20.60 -5.84
C ASP A 123 -1.49 20.42 -5.37
N MET A 124 -1.87 19.20 -4.99
CA MET A 124 -3.21 18.88 -4.51
C MET A 124 -3.31 19.17 -3.01
N ARG A 125 -3.70 20.39 -2.65
CA ARG A 125 -3.72 20.85 -1.24
C ARG A 125 -4.68 20.07 -0.33
N GLY A 126 -5.67 19.37 -0.88
CA GLY A 126 -6.58 18.46 -0.17
C GLY A 126 -6.19 16.97 -0.22
N GLY A 127 -5.04 16.62 -0.82
CA GLY A 127 -4.69 15.23 -1.10
C GLY A 127 -5.55 14.61 -2.22
N LEU A 128 -5.51 13.28 -2.37
CA LEU A 128 -6.32 12.55 -3.35
C LEU A 128 -7.82 12.51 -2.99
N GLU A 129 -8.18 12.82 -1.74
CA GLU A 129 -9.57 12.93 -1.26
C GLU A 129 -10.26 14.23 -1.71
N GLY A 130 -9.49 15.21 -2.23
CA GLY A 130 -10.00 16.49 -2.73
C GLY A 130 -10.35 16.49 -4.22
N LEU A 131 -10.46 15.31 -4.86
CA LEU A 131 -10.84 15.12 -6.26
C LEU A 131 -12.28 14.70 -6.42
#